data_AF-A0A7J7MHX9-F1
#
_entry.id   AF-A0A7J7MHX9-F1
#
_cell.length_a   1.000
_cell.length_b   1.000
_cell.length_c   1.000
_cell.angle_alpha   90.00
_cell.angle_beta   90.00
_cell.angle_gamma   90.00
#
_symmetry.space_group_name_H-M   'P 1'
#
loop_
_entity.id
_entity.type
_entity.pdbx_description
1 polymer ?
#
loop_
_entity_poly.entity_id
_entity_poly.type
_entity_poly.pdbx_seq_one_letter_code
_entity_poly.pdbx_strand_id
1 'polypeptide(L)'
;MEDEVFEQTPPLPAMEDHEVLEQMPLTEDILEVVSYDFKEERFAQLHRSAIGFPDTRNQRTFRPKKSAPSGSKGAQLRKHIDATLGSGNLREAVQLPPGEDPNEWLAVNTVDFFNQVNLLYRTLTEFCTSENCPTMTAGPKYEYRWADGVLIKKPIEVSAPKYVEYLMDWIESQLDDESIFPQKLGAPFPSNFRVVKTIFMRLFRVYAHIYHSHFQKIVSLKEEAHLNTCFKHFILFTCEFGLIDKKELASLQELIESIIVPY
;
A
#
# COMPACT_ATOMS: atom_id res chain seq x y z
N MET A 1 40.08 -42.19 13.95
CA MET A 1 41.12 -41.97 12.93
C MET A 1 40.44 -42.18 11.59
N GLU A 2 39.56 -41.26 11.21
CA GLU A 2 39.86 -39.91 10.65
C GLU A 2 40.03 -40.07 9.12
N ASP A 3 39.39 -39.34 8.21
CA ASP A 3 38.42 -38.24 8.30
C ASP A 3 37.64 -38.20 6.95
N GLU A 4 36.34 -37.95 7.01
CA GLU A 4 35.53 -37.56 5.84
C GLU A 4 35.75 -36.07 5.55
N VAL A 5 36.27 -35.76 4.37
CA VAL A 5 36.46 -34.39 3.89
C VAL A 5 35.10 -33.80 3.52
N PHE A 6 34.54 -32.98 4.41
CA PHE A 6 33.43 -32.08 4.10
C PHE A 6 33.93 -30.98 3.15
N GLU A 7 33.43 -30.99 1.92
CA GLU A 7 33.63 -29.92 0.95
C GLU A 7 32.84 -28.68 1.43
N GLN A 8 33.56 -27.71 2.00
CA GLN A 8 32.98 -26.43 2.43
C GLN A 8 32.57 -25.63 1.20
N THR A 9 31.28 -25.53 0.94
CA THR A 9 30.73 -24.51 0.03
C THR A 9 31.16 -23.13 0.52
N PRO A 10 31.75 -22.27 -0.34
CA PRO A 10 32.18 -20.94 0.08
C PRO A 10 30.96 -20.10 0.49
N PRO A 11 31.11 -19.20 1.48
CA PRO A 11 30.03 -18.28 1.82
C PRO A 11 29.74 -17.38 0.62
N LEU A 12 28.45 -17.26 0.25
CA LEU A 12 27.98 -16.23 -0.67
C LEU A 12 28.39 -14.87 -0.10
N PRO A 13 28.96 -13.96 -0.92
CA PRO A 13 29.31 -12.63 -0.44
C PRO A 13 28.03 -11.93 0.04
N ALA A 14 28.08 -11.39 1.26
CA ALA A 14 27.07 -10.47 1.74
C ALA A 14 27.14 -9.23 0.85
N MET A 15 26.20 -9.12 -0.10
CA MET A 15 25.99 -7.89 -0.84
C MET A 15 25.41 -6.85 0.13
N GLU A 16 26.11 -5.74 0.27
CA GLU A 16 25.67 -4.63 1.11
C GLU A 16 24.38 -4.02 0.52
N ASP A 17 23.40 -3.71 1.37
CA ASP A 17 22.06 -3.18 1.01
C ASP A 17 22.10 -1.94 0.11
N HIS A 18 23.26 -1.31 -0.06
CA HIS A 18 23.48 -0.12 -0.87
C HIS A 18 23.55 -0.40 -2.39
N GLU A 19 23.92 -1.62 -2.81
CA GLU A 19 24.08 -1.95 -4.25
C GLU A 19 22.76 -2.31 -4.94
N VAL A 20 21.70 -2.68 -4.20
CA VAL A 20 20.40 -3.05 -4.78
C VAL A 20 19.64 -1.82 -5.31
N LEU A 21 19.90 -0.63 -4.77
CA LEU A 21 19.26 0.61 -5.18
C LEU A 21 19.89 1.25 -6.42
N GLU A 22 21.17 0.95 -6.73
CA GLU A 22 21.89 1.55 -7.87
C GLU A 22 21.65 0.85 -9.22
N GLN A 23 21.02 -0.33 -9.25
CA GLN A 23 20.76 -1.08 -10.49
C GLN A 23 19.38 -0.84 -11.11
N MET A 24 18.70 0.25 -10.79
CA MET A 24 17.41 0.59 -11.42
C MET A 24 17.65 1.12 -12.85
N PRO A 25 17.25 0.42 -13.93
CA PRO A 25 17.24 1.02 -15.25
C PRO A 25 16.02 1.94 -15.34
N LEU A 26 16.25 3.24 -15.13
CA LEU A 26 15.31 4.31 -15.44
C LEU A 26 15.45 4.67 -16.93
N THR A 27 15.02 3.81 -17.83
CA THR A 27 15.02 4.13 -19.26
C THR A 27 13.73 3.66 -19.91
N GLU A 28 12.87 4.64 -20.21
CA GLU A 28 11.86 4.78 -21.27
C GLU A 28 10.92 3.62 -21.70
N ASP A 29 11.14 2.36 -21.31
CA ASP A 29 10.30 1.20 -21.68
C ASP A 29 9.12 0.95 -20.73
N ILE A 30 9.05 1.65 -19.58
CA ILE A 30 7.94 1.52 -18.62
C ILE A 30 6.64 2.17 -19.16
N LEU A 31 6.76 3.17 -20.02
CA LEU A 31 5.60 3.92 -20.53
C LEU A 31 4.75 3.12 -21.53
N GLU A 32 5.33 2.19 -22.29
CA GLU A 32 4.55 1.35 -23.23
C GLU A 32 3.82 0.20 -22.53
N VAL A 33 4.37 -0.37 -21.45
CA VAL A 33 3.72 -1.46 -20.69
C VAL A 33 2.49 -0.95 -19.91
N VAL A 34 2.55 0.30 -19.43
CA VAL A 34 1.44 0.96 -18.71
C VAL A 34 0.24 1.25 -19.63
N SER A 35 0.42 1.33 -20.95
CA SER A 35 -0.66 1.56 -21.91
C SER A 35 -1.46 0.28 -22.24
N TYR A 36 -0.85 -0.89 -22.10
CA TYR A 36 -1.46 -2.16 -22.50
C TYR A 36 -2.12 -2.94 -21.35
N ASP A 37 -1.61 -2.83 -20.11
CA ASP A 37 -2.15 -3.57 -18.95
C ASP A 37 -3.19 -2.79 -18.12
N PHE A 38 -3.43 -1.52 -18.44
CA PHE A 38 -4.46 -0.69 -17.80
C PHE A 38 -5.85 -0.81 -18.47
N LYS A 39 -5.94 -1.56 -19.59
CA LYS A 39 -7.17 -1.76 -20.36
C LYS A 39 -8.00 -2.92 -19.81
N GLU A 40 -8.83 -2.58 -18.84
CA GLU A 40 -10.24 -3.00 -18.68
C GLU A 40 -10.70 -4.47 -18.67
N GLU A 41 -9.99 -5.48 -19.18
CA GLU A 41 -10.63 -6.81 -19.37
C GLU A 41 -10.01 -7.98 -18.61
N ARG A 42 -8.75 -7.94 -18.12
CA ARG A 42 -8.18 -9.10 -17.41
C ARG A 42 -8.20 -9.04 -15.88
N PHE A 43 -8.06 -7.90 -15.23
CA PHE A 43 -8.11 -7.84 -13.76
C PHE A 43 -9.52 -8.12 -13.21
N ALA A 44 -10.58 -7.62 -13.86
CA ALA A 44 -11.96 -7.92 -13.50
C ALA A 44 -12.39 -9.36 -13.87
N GLN A 45 -11.74 -9.98 -14.86
CA GLN A 45 -12.10 -11.30 -15.38
C GLN A 45 -11.25 -12.42 -14.76
N LEU A 46 -9.99 -12.21 -14.39
CA LEU A 46 -9.24 -13.13 -13.49
C LEU A 46 -9.91 -13.19 -12.11
N HIS A 47 -10.39 -12.06 -11.59
CA HIS A 47 -11.12 -12.00 -10.31
C HIS A 47 -12.51 -12.68 -10.37
N ARG A 48 -13.03 -12.97 -11.57
CA ARG A 48 -14.34 -13.64 -11.78
C ARG A 48 -14.25 -15.06 -12.36
N SER A 49 -13.13 -15.42 -13.02
CA SER A 49 -12.98 -16.68 -13.76
C SER A 49 -11.93 -17.63 -13.16
N ALA A 50 -11.08 -17.19 -12.23
CA ALA A 50 -9.98 -18.01 -11.69
C ALA A 50 -10.34 -18.88 -10.47
N ILE A 51 -11.60 -18.92 -10.02
CA ILE A 51 -12.04 -19.86 -8.97
C ILE A 51 -12.93 -20.94 -9.60
N GLY A 52 -12.27 -21.90 -10.26
CA GLY A 52 -12.73 -23.27 -10.33
C GLY A 52 -11.97 -24.11 -9.29
N PHE A 53 -12.71 -24.63 -8.29
CA PHE A 53 -12.35 -25.62 -7.25
C PHE A 53 -11.64 -25.13 -5.96
N PRO A 54 -11.83 -25.81 -4.81
CA PRO A 54 -13.04 -26.40 -4.24
C PRO A 54 -13.41 -25.74 -2.90
N ASP A 55 -14.65 -25.96 -2.49
CA ASP A 55 -15.27 -25.43 -1.28
C ASP A 55 -14.67 -26.06 -0.01
N THR A 56 -13.63 -25.44 0.56
CA THR A 56 -13.17 -25.75 1.92
C THR A 56 -12.90 -24.47 2.72
N ARG A 57 -13.99 -23.96 3.30
CA ARG A 57 -14.12 -23.39 4.65
C ARG A 57 -12.99 -22.45 5.14
N ASN A 58 -13.09 -21.18 4.76
CA ASN A 58 -13.18 -20.06 5.72
C ASN A 58 -13.69 -18.79 5.03
N GLN A 59 -14.88 -18.89 4.41
CA GLN A 59 -15.62 -17.73 3.89
C GLN A 59 -16.29 -16.96 5.04
N ARG A 60 -15.62 -15.98 5.66
CA ARG A 60 -16.32 -14.96 6.49
C ARG A 60 -15.75 -13.53 6.52
N THR A 61 -14.72 -13.14 5.75
CA THR A 61 -14.13 -11.79 5.91
C THR A 61 -14.34 -10.81 4.77
N PHE A 62 -15.06 -11.14 3.70
CA PHE A 62 -15.53 -10.10 2.77
C PHE A 62 -16.83 -10.50 2.07
N ARG A 63 -17.93 -9.84 2.44
CA ARG A 63 -19.04 -9.58 1.53
C ARG A 63 -18.96 -8.09 1.22
N PRO A 64 -18.90 -7.65 -0.04
CA PRO A 64 -19.18 -6.26 -0.34
C PRO A 64 -20.65 -6.01 0.04
N LYS A 65 -20.89 -5.51 1.26
CA LYS A 65 -22.13 -4.82 1.56
C LYS A 65 -22.11 -3.53 0.75
N LYS A 66 -23.24 -3.17 0.15
CA LYS A 66 -23.42 -2.02 -0.75
C LYS A 66 -23.22 -0.64 -0.06
N SER A 67 -22.17 -0.43 0.74
CA SER A 67 -22.14 0.69 1.70
C SER A 67 -20.76 1.30 2.02
N ALA A 68 -19.77 1.20 1.12
CA ALA A 68 -18.83 2.33 0.96
C ALA A 68 -19.62 3.54 0.41
N PRO A 69 -19.18 4.82 0.46
CA PRO A 69 -19.98 5.97 0.02
C PRO A 69 -20.30 5.84 -1.47
N SER A 70 -21.41 5.17 -1.76
CA SER A 70 -21.82 4.71 -3.10
C SER A 70 -23.07 5.49 -3.52
N GLY A 71 -23.10 6.77 -3.16
CA GLY A 71 -23.98 7.70 -3.84
C GLY A 71 -23.46 8.00 -5.24
N SER A 72 -24.33 8.53 -6.12
CA SER A 72 -23.95 8.90 -7.48
C SER A 72 -22.70 9.79 -7.56
N LYS A 73 -22.47 10.64 -6.54
CA LYS A 73 -21.27 11.49 -6.39
C LYS A 73 -19.98 10.69 -6.16
N GLY A 74 -19.93 9.80 -5.17
CA GLY A 74 -18.75 8.95 -4.94
C GLY A 74 -18.44 8.01 -6.13
N ALA A 75 -19.47 7.61 -6.88
CA ALA A 75 -19.28 6.89 -8.15
C ALA A 75 -18.75 7.77 -9.29
N GLN A 76 -19.13 9.05 -9.33
CA GLN A 76 -18.58 10.04 -10.29
C GLN A 76 -17.11 10.36 -9.98
N LEU A 77 -16.75 10.52 -8.70
CA LEU A 77 -15.37 10.73 -8.26
C LEU A 77 -14.47 9.55 -8.66
N ARG A 78 -14.91 8.32 -8.41
CA ARG A 78 -14.20 7.11 -8.85
C ARG A 78 -13.97 7.09 -10.37
N LYS A 79 -15.01 7.39 -11.17
CA LYS A 79 -14.86 7.48 -12.63
C LYS A 79 -13.85 8.53 -13.08
N HIS A 80 -13.75 9.65 -12.36
CA HIS A 80 -12.78 10.69 -12.66
C HIS A 80 -11.34 10.26 -12.33
N ILE A 81 -11.16 9.58 -11.19
CA ILE A 81 -9.88 8.95 -10.81
C ILE A 81 -9.46 7.94 -11.89
N ASP A 82 -10.37 7.05 -12.27
CA ASP A 82 -10.11 5.99 -13.26
C ASP A 82 -9.71 6.56 -14.64
N ALA A 83 -10.36 7.64 -15.07
CA ALA A 83 -10.08 8.27 -16.37
C ALA A 83 -8.70 8.97 -16.42
N THR A 84 -8.26 9.57 -15.31
CA THR A 84 -7.01 10.34 -15.26
C THR A 84 -5.80 9.47 -14.90
N LEU A 85 -6.01 8.35 -14.19
CA LEU A 85 -4.95 7.34 -13.98
C LEU A 85 -4.55 6.65 -15.29
N GLY A 86 -5.50 6.42 -16.21
CA GLY A 86 -5.26 5.80 -17.51
C GLY A 86 -4.57 6.69 -18.56
N SER A 87 -4.45 8.00 -18.31
CA SER A 87 -3.84 8.96 -19.24
C SER A 87 -2.32 9.15 -19.02
N GLY A 88 -1.75 8.53 -17.98
CA GLY A 88 -0.32 8.59 -17.65
C GLY A 88 0.12 9.83 -16.84
N ASN A 89 -0.77 10.80 -16.59
CA ASN A 89 -0.46 11.98 -15.78
C ASN A 89 -0.97 11.85 -14.34
N LEU A 90 -0.26 11.06 -13.53
CA LEU A 90 -0.62 10.80 -12.12
C LEU A 90 -0.69 12.08 -11.26
N ARG A 91 -0.03 13.18 -11.66
CA ARG A 91 -0.10 14.45 -10.90
C ARG A 91 -1.43 15.15 -11.04
N GLU A 92 -2.04 15.11 -12.22
CA GLU A 92 -3.38 15.66 -12.43
C GLU A 92 -4.43 14.76 -11.78
N ALA A 93 -4.22 13.44 -11.79
CA ALA A 93 -5.14 12.47 -11.23
C ALA A 93 -5.37 12.61 -9.72
N VAL A 94 -4.40 13.15 -8.97
CA VAL A 94 -4.52 13.33 -7.52
C VAL A 94 -5.18 14.64 -7.11
N GLN A 95 -5.32 15.61 -8.02
CA GLN A 95 -5.88 16.92 -7.69
C GLN A 95 -7.36 16.82 -7.32
N LEU A 96 -7.79 17.67 -6.37
CA LEU A 96 -9.20 17.79 -6.02
C LEU A 96 -9.99 18.30 -7.24
N PRO A 97 -11.02 17.56 -7.72
CA PRO A 97 -11.82 18.04 -8.85
C PRO A 97 -12.56 19.35 -8.52
N PRO A 98 -12.72 20.27 -9.48
CA PRO A 98 -13.38 21.55 -9.24
C PRO A 98 -14.81 21.39 -8.72
N GLY A 99 -15.09 21.99 -7.55
CA GLY A 99 -16.43 22.00 -6.94
C GLY A 99 -16.73 20.80 -6.05
N GLU A 100 -15.78 19.88 -5.85
CA GLU A 100 -15.93 18.73 -4.97
C GLU A 100 -15.52 19.04 -3.51
N ASP A 101 -16.06 18.27 -2.58
CA ASP A 101 -15.73 18.39 -1.16
C ASP A 101 -14.36 17.73 -0.86
N PRO A 102 -13.42 18.42 -0.19
CA PRO A 102 -12.12 17.86 0.12
C PRO A 102 -12.17 16.60 0.99
N ASN A 103 -13.12 16.50 1.93
CA ASN A 103 -13.20 15.33 2.81
C ASN A 103 -13.80 14.13 2.06
N GLU A 104 -14.76 14.35 1.16
CA GLU A 104 -15.27 13.29 0.28
C GLU A 104 -14.15 12.74 -0.61
N TRP A 105 -13.34 13.64 -1.19
CA TRP A 105 -12.19 13.24 -2.01
C TRP A 105 -11.15 12.44 -1.22
N LEU A 106 -10.79 12.91 -0.02
CA LEU A 106 -9.91 12.18 0.88
C LEU A 106 -10.49 10.82 1.28
N ALA A 107 -11.79 10.74 1.54
CA ALA A 107 -12.45 9.51 1.98
C ALA A 107 -12.44 8.44 0.88
N VAL A 108 -12.80 8.80 -0.35
CA VAL A 108 -12.79 7.88 -1.50
C VAL A 108 -11.37 7.34 -1.73
N ASN A 109 -10.37 8.22 -1.79
CA ASN A 109 -8.99 7.82 -2.01
C ASN A 109 -8.40 7.01 -0.83
N THR A 110 -8.81 7.29 0.41
CA THR A 110 -8.39 6.51 1.59
C THR A 110 -8.77 5.03 1.42
N VAL A 111 -10.00 4.76 0.99
CA VAL A 111 -10.49 3.39 0.75
C VAL A 111 -9.71 2.73 -0.38
N ASP A 112 -9.46 3.46 -1.47
CA ASP A 112 -8.75 2.93 -2.64
C ASP A 112 -7.30 2.58 -2.30
N PHE A 113 -6.57 3.45 -1.59
CA PHE A 113 -5.20 3.15 -1.15
C PHE A 113 -5.13 2.03 -0.12
N PHE A 114 -6.09 1.96 0.82
CA PHE A 114 -6.19 0.83 1.75
C PHE A 114 -6.31 -0.50 1.00
N ASN A 115 -7.21 -0.57 0.02
CA ASN A 115 -7.42 -1.77 -0.79
C ASN A 115 -6.17 -2.14 -1.61
N GLN A 116 -5.49 -1.15 -2.21
CA GLN A 116 -4.25 -1.37 -2.96
C GLN A 116 -3.14 -1.94 -2.08
N VAL A 117 -2.90 -1.35 -0.90
CA VAL A 117 -1.87 -1.83 0.04
C VAL A 117 -2.23 -3.22 0.58
N ASN A 118 -3.50 -3.47 0.89
CA ASN A 118 -3.97 -4.78 1.34
C ASN A 118 -3.75 -5.85 0.26
N LEU A 119 -4.05 -5.55 -1.01
CA LEU A 119 -3.81 -6.46 -2.12
C LEU A 119 -2.32 -6.73 -2.34
N LEU A 120 -1.48 -5.69 -2.33
CA LEU A 120 -0.02 -5.82 -2.44
C LEU A 120 0.54 -6.67 -1.29
N TYR A 121 0.13 -6.42 -0.06
CA TYR A 121 0.65 -7.16 1.09
C TYR A 121 0.19 -8.64 1.08
N ARG A 122 -0.99 -8.95 0.54
CA ARG A 122 -1.49 -10.32 0.43
C ARG A 122 -0.56 -11.23 -0.37
N THR A 123 0.10 -10.71 -1.41
CA THR A 123 1.06 -11.50 -2.22
C THR A 123 2.34 -11.85 -1.43
N LEU A 124 2.55 -11.20 -0.29
CA LEU A 124 3.70 -11.38 0.58
C LEU A 124 3.43 -12.17 1.86
N THR A 125 2.17 -12.49 2.17
CA THR A 125 1.78 -13.10 3.47
C THR A 125 2.47 -14.43 3.78
N GLU A 126 2.81 -15.22 2.77
CA GLU A 126 3.55 -16.48 2.95
C GLU A 126 5.05 -16.26 3.21
N PHE A 127 5.58 -15.09 2.87
CA PHE A 127 7.01 -14.74 3.01
C PHE A 127 7.29 -13.84 4.20
N CYS A 128 6.35 -12.97 4.57
CA CYS A 128 6.41 -12.10 5.74
C CYS A 128 5.91 -12.85 6.97
N THR A 129 6.79 -13.65 7.59
CA THR A 129 6.48 -14.45 8.79
C THR A 129 7.07 -13.81 10.04
N SER A 130 6.61 -14.22 11.22
CA SER A 130 7.21 -13.76 12.49
C SER A 130 8.65 -14.25 12.68
N GLU A 131 9.08 -15.25 11.91
CA GLU A 131 10.47 -15.74 11.90
C GLU A 131 11.36 -14.87 11.01
N ASN A 132 10.88 -14.54 9.80
CA ASN A 132 11.62 -13.71 8.84
C ASN A 132 11.62 -12.22 9.24
N CYS A 133 10.52 -11.76 9.84
CA CYS A 133 10.29 -10.37 10.20
C CYS A 133 9.79 -10.27 11.66
N PRO A 134 10.65 -10.59 12.64
CA PRO A 134 10.28 -10.64 14.06
C PRO A 134 9.90 -9.28 14.65
N THR A 135 10.29 -8.20 13.97
CA THR A 135 9.96 -6.82 14.31
C THR A 135 9.50 -6.09 13.04
N MET A 136 8.51 -5.20 13.16
CA MET A 136 8.11 -4.31 12.07
C MET A 136 9.15 -3.20 11.85
N THR A 137 9.94 -3.29 10.78
CA THR A 137 11.01 -2.32 10.47
C THR A 137 10.94 -1.84 9.01
N ALA A 138 11.62 -0.72 8.75
CA ALA A 138 11.97 -0.27 7.40
C ALA A 138 13.48 -0.04 7.36
N GLY A 139 14.20 -1.09 6.97
CA GLY A 139 15.65 -1.12 7.02
C GLY A 139 16.18 -1.13 8.46
N PRO A 140 17.50 -0.98 8.65
CA PRO A 140 18.13 -1.10 9.97
C PRO A 140 17.89 0.12 10.88
N LYS A 141 17.44 1.25 10.33
CA LYS A 141 17.34 2.54 11.06
C LYS A 141 15.96 2.81 11.65
N TYR A 142 14.90 2.18 11.15
CA TYR A 142 13.53 2.53 11.49
C TYR A 142 12.76 1.31 12.01
N GLU A 143 12.25 1.42 13.23
CA GLU A 143 11.39 0.43 13.88
C GLU A 143 10.01 1.04 14.12
N TYR A 144 8.94 0.31 13.78
CA TYR A 144 7.57 0.74 13.97
C TYR A 144 6.89 -0.07 15.07
N ARG A 145 6.50 0.61 16.14
CA ARG A 145 5.75 0.02 17.25
C ARG A 145 4.25 0.26 17.10
N TRP A 146 3.45 -0.68 17.58
CA TRP A 146 2.00 -0.61 17.48
C TRP A 146 1.36 0.00 18.73
N ALA A 147 0.45 0.94 18.53
CA ALA A 147 -0.50 1.42 19.54
C ALA A 147 -1.74 1.97 18.82
N ASP A 148 -2.94 1.59 19.24
CA ASP A 148 -4.20 2.12 18.70
C ASP A 148 -4.76 3.28 19.55
N GLY A 149 -4.17 3.53 20.73
CA GLY A 149 -4.62 4.59 21.65
C GLY A 149 -5.91 4.26 22.42
N VAL A 150 -6.55 3.13 22.13
CA VAL A 150 -7.81 2.68 22.73
C VAL A 150 -7.55 1.43 23.59
N LEU A 151 -7.27 0.30 22.95
CA LEU A 151 -6.98 -0.98 23.60
C LEU A 151 -5.49 -1.04 23.99
N ILE A 152 -4.61 -0.64 23.09
CA ILE A 152 -3.16 -0.63 23.26
C ILE A 152 -2.71 0.82 23.32
N LYS A 153 -2.64 1.36 24.55
CA LYS A 153 -2.28 2.77 24.80
C LYS A 153 -0.77 3.02 24.77
N LYS A 154 0.04 2.01 25.10
CA LYS A 154 1.50 2.10 25.09
C LYS A 154 2.04 1.37 23.85
N PRO A 155 2.96 1.98 23.08
CA PRO A 155 3.57 1.32 21.93
C PRO A 155 4.21 -0.02 22.32
N ILE A 156 3.79 -1.09 21.66
CA ILE A 156 4.33 -2.45 21.82
C ILE A 156 5.15 -2.86 20.60
N GLU A 157 6.16 -3.68 20.84
CA GLU A 157 6.91 -4.37 19.80
C GLU A 157 6.12 -5.60 19.35
N VAL A 158 6.00 -5.77 18.03
CA VAL A 158 5.34 -6.91 17.40
C VAL A 158 6.06 -7.22 16.08
N SER A 159 5.90 -8.46 15.61
CA SER A 159 6.40 -8.87 14.29
C SER A 159 5.73 -8.07 13.17
N ALA A 160 6.39 -7.96 12.02
CA ALA A 160 5.84 -7.27 10.86
C ALA A 160 4.46 -7.79 10.42
N PRO A 161 4.23 -9.11 10.26
CA PRO A 161 2.88 -9.59 9.93
C PRO A 161 1.86 -9.26 11.00
N LYS A 162 2.24 -9.29 12.28
CA LYS A 162 1.31 -8.94 13.37
C LYS A 162 0.99 -7.45 13.40
N TYR A 163 1.97 -6.61 13.10
CA TYR A 163 1.76 -5.17 12.93
C TYR A 163 0.77 -4.90 11.79
N VAL A 164 0.96 -5.54 10.63
CA VAL A 164 0.09 -5.33 9.47
C VAL A 164 -1.32 -5.84 9.74
N GLU A 165 -1.47 -6.99 10.41
CA GLU A 165 -2.78 -7.48 10.86
C GLU A 165 -3.52 -6.42 11.71
N TYR A 166 -2.88 -5.94 12.78
CA TYR A 166 -3.47 -4.88 13.61
C TYR A 166 -3.77 -3.60 12.85
N LEU A 167 -2.92 -3.25 11.89
CA LEU A 167 -3.13 -2.08 11.05
C LEU A 167 -4.38 -2.22 10.18
N MET A 168 -4.52 -3.36 9.48
CA MET A 168 -5.66 -3.56 8.58
C MET A 168 -6.97 -3.58 9.37
N ASP A 169 -7.02 -4.32 10.48
CA ASP A 169 -8.19 -4.37 11.37
C ASP A 169 -8.54 -2.97 11.91
N TRP A 170 -7.53 -2.19 12.31
CA TRP A 170 -7.74 -0.83 12.78
C TRP A 170 -8.30 0.07 11.70
N ILE A 171 -7.72 0.08 10.49
CA ILE A 171 -8.22 0.90 9.38
C ILE A 171 -9.67 0.52 9.04
N GLU A 172 -9.98 -0.77 8.95
CA GLU A 172 -11.35 -1.24 8.70
C GLU A 172 -12.32 -0.70 9.75
N SER A 173 -11.96 -0.77 11.03
CA SER A 173 -12.80 -0.22 12.10
C SER A 173 -13.01 1.30 11.98
N GLN A 174 -12.04 2.04 11.45
CA GLN A 174 -12.20 3.46 11.20
C GLN A 174 -13.11 3.73 10.01
N LEU A 175 -12.99 2.96 8.92
CA LEU A 175 -13.80 3.10 7.71
C LEU A 175 -15.26 2.69 7.94
N ASP A 176 -15.51 1.75 8.85
CA ASP A 176 -16.84 1.28 9.23
C ASP A 176 -17.58 2.23 10.19
N ASP A 177 -16.87 3.14 10.85
CA ASP A 177 -17.46 4.11 11.78
C ASP A 177 -18.14 5.27 11.02
N GLU A 178 -19.48 5.25 10.95
CA GLU A 178 -20.30 6.28 10.29
C GLU A 178 -20.10 7.70 10.87
N SER A 179 -19.57 7.83 12.10
CA SER A 179 -19.23 9.14 12.68
C SER A 179 -17.94 9.74 12.11
N ILE A 180 -17.13 8.90 11.47
CA ILE A 180 -15.84 9.25 10.88
C ILE A 180 -15.93 9.25 9.35
N PHE A 181 -16.52 8.20 8.77
CA PHE A 181 -16.76 8.04 7.33
C PHE A 181 -18.28 7.92 7.09
N PRO A 182 -18.98 9.05 6.88
CA PRO A 182 -20.42 9.04 6.69
C PRO A 182 -20.81 8.25 5.43
N GLN A 183 -21.72 7.28 5.57
CA GLN A 183 -22.17 6.45 4.44
C GLN A 183 -23.38 7.06 3.71
N LYS A 184 -24.05 8.03 4.33
CA LYS A 184 -25.24 8.70 3.78
C LYS A 184 -24.85 9.91 2.96
N LEU A 185 -25.38 9.99 1.74
CA LEU A 185 -25.22 11.17 0.88
C LEU A 185 -25.65 12.44 1.61
N GLY A 186 -24.74 13.43 1.66
CA GLY A 186 -24.99 14.73 2.28
C GLY A 186 -24.82 14.76 3.80
N ALA A 187 -24.44 13.65 4.43
CA ALA A 187 -24.02 13.68 5.83
C ALA A 187 -22.65 14.36 5.95
N PRO A 188 -22.46 15.28 6.92
CA PRO A 188 -21.21 16.00 7.06
C PRO A 188 -20.11 15.10 7.64
N PHE A 189 -18.89 15.23 7.12
CA PHE A 189 -17.70 14.68 7.75
C PHE A 189 -17.44 15.34 9.11
N PRO A 190 -16.74 14.66 10.04
CA PRO A 190 -16.34 15.26 11.30
C PRO A 190 -15.49 16.51 11.05
N SER A 191 -15.66 17.52 11.90
CA SER A 191 -14.94 18.81 11.80
C SER A 191 -13.41 18.69 11.86
N ASN A 192 -12.90 17.52 12.24
CA ASN A 192 -11.49 17.24 12.38
C ASN A 192 -11.17 15.86 11.79
N PHE A 193 -11.09 15.76 10.46
CA PHE A 193 -10.82 14.52 9.73
C PHE A 193 -9.35 14.06 9.81
N ARG A 194 -8.74 14.19 10.99
CA ARG A 194 -7.32 13.86 11.28
C ARG A 194 -7.00 12.39 11.12
N VAL A 195 -8.01 11.51 11.25
CA VAL A 195 -7.83 10.06 11.12
C VAL A 195 -7.20 9.70 9.77
N VAL A 196 -7.52 10.44 8.69
CA VAL A 196 -6.97 10.20 7.36
C VAL A 196 -5.45 10.32 7.38
N LYS A 197 -4.90 11.37 8.01
CA LYS A 197 -3.44 11.52 8.14
C LYS A 197 -2.83 10.34 8.88
N THR A 198 -3.48 9.85 9.94
CA THR A 198 -3.01 8.67 10.67
C THR A 198 -3.07 7.39 9.83
N ILE A 199 -4.13 7.20 9.04
CA ILE A 199 -4.28 6.07 8.11
C ILE A 199 -3.14 6.08 7.09
N PHE A 200 -2.95 7.19 6.37
CA PHE A 200 -1.90 7.31 5.36
C PHE A 200 -0.50 7.13 5.95
N MET A 201 -0.20 7.76 7.09
CA MET A 201 1.08 7.57 7.78
C MET A 201 1.33 6.08 8.11
N ARG A 202 0.29 5.34 8.54
CA ARG A 202 0.45 3.92 8.86
C ARG A 202 0.54 3.03 7.61
N LEU A 203 -0.23 3.33 6.56
CA LEU A 203 -0.13 2.65 5.26
C LEU A 203 1.26 2.81 4.65
N PHE A 204 1.87 4.00 4.78
CA PHE A 204 3.25 4.23 4.34
C PHE A 204 4.25 3.25 4.98
N ARG A 205 4.05 2.89 6.25
CA ARG A 205 4.93 1.92 6.94
C ARG A 205 4.89 0.54 6.30
N VAL A 206 3.76 0.16 5.71
CA VAL A 206 3.64 -1.10 4.95
C VAL A 206 4.45 -1.02 3.66
N TYR A 207 4.33 0.08 2.89
CA TYR A 207 5.19 0.30 1.72
C TYR A 207 6.68 0.27 2.09
N ALA A 208 7.07 1.01 3.14
CA ALA A 208 8.45 1.03 3.62
C ALA A 208 8.96 -0.35 3.98
N HIS A 209 8.16 -1.15 4.68
CA HIS A 209 8.51 -2.53 5.00
C HIS A 209 8.64 -3.41 3.74
N ILE A 210 7.72 -3.29 2.78
CA ILE A 210 7.77 -4.05 1.51
C ILE A 210 9.06 -3.73 0.74
N TYR A 211 9.38 -2.45 0.56
CA TYR A 211 10.58 -2.02 -0.18
C TYR A 211 11.87 -2.47 0.50
N HIS A 212 11.96 -2.42 1.83
CA HIS A 212 13.18 -2.80 2.56
C HIS A 212 13.32 -4.32 2.74
N SER A 213 12.24 -5.04 3.04
CA SER A 213 12.32 -6.44 3.49
C SER A 213 11.87 -7.45 2.44
N HIS A 214 11.09 -7.03 1.43
CA HIS A 214 10.43 -7.95 0.51
C HIS A 214 10.56 -7.57 -0.97
N PHE A 215 11.34 -6.55 -1.32
CA PHE A 215 11.45 -6.11 -2.72
C PHE A 215 11.96 -7.19 -3.66
N GLN A 216 12.97 -7.97 -3.25
CA GLN A 216 13.46 -9.11 -4.03
C GLN A 216 12.37 -10.17 -4.29
N LYS A 217 11.45 -10.35 -3.33
CA LYS A 217 10.31 -11.23 -3.51
C LYS A 217 9.32 -10.65 -4.52
N ILE A 218 9.01 -9.36 -4.42
CA ILE A 218 8.17 -8.64 -5.40
C ILE A 218 8.73 -8.77 -6.82
N VAL A 219 10.04 -8.60 -7.01
CA VAL A 219 10.72 -8.80 -8.31
C VAL A 219 10.57 -10.25 -8.79
N SER A 220 10.73 -11.24 -7.91
CA SER A 220 10.54 -12.64 -8.29
C SER A 220 9.10 -12.99 -8.70
N LEU A 221 8.12 -12.23 -8.19
CA LEU A 221 6.71 -12.34 -8.54
C LEU A 221 6.35 -11.51 -9.78
N LYS A 222 7.27 -10.70 -10.31
CA LYS A 222 7.06 -9.76 -11.43
C LYS A 222 6.00 -8.68 -11.12
N GLU A 223 5.94 -8.24 -9.87
CA GLU A 223 4.96 -7.25 -9.38
C GLU A 223 5.58 -5.87 -9.12
N GLU A 224 6.87 -5.66 -9.41
CA GLU A 224 7.61 -4.43 -9.12
C GLU A 224 7.02 -3.19 -9.81
N ALA A 225 6.53 -3.34 -11.05
CA ALA A 225 5.88 -2.26 -11.78
C ALA A 225 4.55 -1.83 -11.11
N HIS A 226 3.81 -2.79 -10.56
CA HIS A 226 2.56 -2.54 -9.83
C HIS A 226 2.85 -1.83 -8.51
N LEU A 227 3.81 -2.35 -7.72
CA LEU A 227 4.25 -1.73 -6.47
C LEU A 227 4.68 -0.27 -6.70
N ASN A 228 5.53 -0.03 -7.69
CA ASN A 228 6.06 1.31 -8.00
C ASN A 228 4.96 2.27 -8.46
N THR A 229 4.01 1.83 -9.28
CA THR A 229 2.89 2.67 -9.72
C THR A 229 1.97 3.03 -8.56
N CYS A 230 1.59 2.04 -7.73
CA CYS A 230 0.78 2.26 -6.54
C CYS A 230 1.47 3.20 -5.54
N PHE A 231 2.77 3.01 -5.30
CA PHE A 231 3.54 3.85 -4.42
C PHE A 231 3.70 5.28 -4.96
N LYS A 232 3.97 5.44 -6.27
CA LYS A 232 4.02 6.75 -6.92
C LYS A 232 2.71 7.52 -6.76
N HIS A 233 1.58 6.86 -7.03
CA HIS A 233 0.25 7.45 -6.84
C HIS A 233 0.03 7.86 -5.37
N PHE A 234 0.38 6.97 -4.43
CA PHE A 234 0.28 7.24 -3.00
C PHE A 234 1.09 8.46 -2.57
N ILE A 235 2.36 8.55 -2.98
CA ILE A 235 3.24 9.67 -2.64
C ILE A 235 2.72 10.98 -3.21
N LEU A 236 2.35 11.01 -4.49
CA LEU A 236 1.79 12.22 -5.12
C LEU A 236 0.54 12.71 -4.38
N PHE A 237 -0.37 11.79 -4.01
CA PHE A 237 -1.57 12.13 -3.26
C PHE A 237 -1.25 12.64 -1.85
N THR A 238 -0.34 11.98 -1.12
CA THR A 238 0.06 12.43 0.22
C THR A 238 0.74 13.78 0.22
N CYS A 239 1.51 14.10 -0.83
CA CYS A 239 2.13 15.41 -1.02
C CYS A 239 1.10 16.49 -1.33
N GLU A 240 0.16 16.23 -2.24
CA GLU A 240 -0.90 17.18 -2.64
C GLU A 240 -1.71 17.67 -1.43
N PHE A 241 -2.09 16.74 -0.53
CA PHE A 241 -2.93 17.06 0.63
C PHE A 241 -2.17 17.19 1.95
N GLY A 242 -0.83 17.12 1.94
CA GLY A 242 0.01 17.22 3.14
C GLY A 242 -0.37 16.21 4.23
N LEU A 243 -0.54 14.95 3.84
CA LEU A 243 -1.06 13.88 4.72
C LEU A 243 0.00 13.27 5.63
N ILE A 244 1.27 13.33 5.23
CA ILE A 244 2.39 12.72 5.96
C ILE A 244 3.50 13.77 6.13
N ASP A 245 4.02 13.89 7.36
CA ASP A 245 5.16 14.76 7.64
C ASP A 245 6.44 14.22 6.98
N LYS A 246 7.29 15.10 6.45
CA LYS A 246 8.56 14.72 5.78
C LYS A 246 9.45 13.80 6.62
N LYS A 247 9.46 13.97 7.94
CA LYS A 247 10.24 13.12 8.86
C LYS A 247 9.78 11.66 8.86
N GLU A 248 8.49 11.40 8.63
CA GLU A 248 7.94 10.04 8.60
C GLU A 248 8.25 9.35 7.27
N LEU A 249 8.49 10.12 6.21
CA LEU A 249 8.87 9.65 4.88
C LEU A 249 10.36 9.28 4.76
N ALA A 250 11.16 9.57 5.79
CA ALA A 250 12.61 9.48 5.75
C ALA A 250 13.15 8.07 5.45
N SER A 251 12.38 7.01 5.70
CA SER A 251 12.78 5.63 5.41
C SER A 251 12.83 5.29 3.91
N LEU A 252 12.17 6.09 3.07
CA LEU A 252 12.18 5.93 1.60
C LEU A 252 12.51 7.24 0.89
N GLN A 253 13.25 8.15 1.54
CA GLN A 253 13.45 9.51 1.04
C GLN A 253 14.03 9.55 -0.38
N GLU A 254 15.07 8.76 -0.66
CA GLU A 254 15.73 8.71 -1.97
C GLU A 254 14.77 8.28 -3.09
N LEU A 255 13.96 7.24 -2.83
CA LEU A 255 12.92 6.79 -3.77
C LEU A 255 11.81 7.84 -3.96
N ILE A 256 11.45 8.56 -2.90
CA ILE A 256 10.43 9.61 -2.95
C ILE A 256 10.94 10.83 -3.74
N GLU A 257 12.20 11.19 -3.58
CA GLU A 257 12.81 12.31 -4.31
C GLU A 257 12.79 12.07 -5.82
N SER A 258 13.06 10.85 -6.28
CA SER A 258 12.97 10.50 -7.71
C SER A 258 11.54 10.53 -8.27
N ILE A 259 10.52 10.41 -7.41
CA ILE A 259 9.10 10.53 -7.78
C ILE A 259 8.66 12.00 -7.85
N ILE A 260 9.10 12.81 -6.88
CA ILE A 260 8.64 14.19 -6.68
C ILE A 260 9.39 15.18 -7.57
N VAL A 261 10.66 14.94 -7.88
CA VAL A 261 11.41 15.83 -8.78
C VAL A 261 11.08 15.49 -10.22
N PRO A 262 10.44 16.39 -11.00
CA PRO A 262 10.34 16.21 -12.43
C PRO A 262 11.74 16.43 -13.03
N TYR A 263 12.21 15.48 -13.84
CA TYR A 263 13.27 15.76 -14.80
C TYR A 263 12.80 16.84 -15.79
#